data_AF-A0A535JA19-F1
#
_entry.id   AF-A0A535JA19-F1
#
_cell.length_a   1.000
_cell.length_b   1.000
_cell.length_c   1.000
_cell.angle_alpha   90.00
_cell.angle_beta   90.00
_cell.angle_gamma   90.00
#
_symmetry.space_group_name_H-M   'P 1'
#
loop_
_entity.id
_entity.type
_entity.pdbx_description
1 polymer ?
#
loop_
_entity_poly.entity_id
_entity_poly.type
_entity_poly.pdbx_seq_one_letter_code
_entity_poly.pdbx_strand_id
1 'polypeptide(L)'
;MDGISSSDAGVAVDRLWPGQRATITDLSGGITNRNYRVDVGGSSYVLRVGGKDTELLGIDRSTEHAASLRAAEVGVGPEVIDFLQPEGWLVTRFIQGRSVPPNEIRTPDGIQRVALVL
;
A
#
# COMPACT_ATOMS: atom_id res chain seq x y z
N MET A 1 -12.33 15.06 16.21
CA MET A 1 -11.66 13.82 16.65
C MET A 1 -12.56 12.67 16.27
N ASP A 2 -12.28 12.01 15.16
CA ASP A 2 -12.74 10.65 14.89
C ASP A 2 -11.62 10.01 14.08
N GLY A 3 -10.83 9.20 14.77
CA GLY A 3 -9.66 8.54 14.21
C GLY A 3 -10.09 7.55 13.13
N ILE A 4 -9.43 7.60 11.98
CA ILE A 4 -9.42 6.49 11.03
C ILE A 4 -8.98 5.26 11.82
N SER A 5 -9.92 4.34 12.04
CA SER A 5 -9.82 3.23 12.98
C SER A 5 -9.49 1.95 12.21
N SER A 6 -9.02 0.93 12.94
CA SER A 6 -8.95 -0.47 12.49
C SER A 6 -10.25 -0.98 11.82
N SER A 7 -11.36 -0.24 11.93
CA SER A 7 -12.64 -0.48 11.27
C SER A 7 -12.58 -0.51 9.74
N ASP A 8 -11.83 0.40 9.11
CA ASP A 8 -11.82 0.53 7.64
C ASP A 8 -11.15 -0.67 6.98
N ALA A 9 -10.06 -1.15 7.60
CA ALA A 9 -9.39 -2.36 7.17
C ALA A 9 -10.29 -3.61 7.29
N GLY A 10 -11.10 -3.69 8.35
CA GLY A 10 -12.10 -4.76 8.49
C GLY A 10 -13.16 -4.72 7.39
N VAL A 11 -13.74 -3.55 7.11
CA VAL A 11 -14.70 -3.36 6.02
C VAL A 11 -14.11 -3.74 4.66
N ALA A 12 -12.85 -3.33 4.39
CA ALA A 12 -12.15 -3.70 3.16
C ALA A 12 -12.00 -5.21 3.03
N VAL A 13 -11.57 -5.90 4.10
CA VAL A 13 -11.41 -7.35 4.13
C VAL A 13 -12.73 -8.07 3.87
N ASP A 14 -13.81 -7.65 4.52
CA ASP A 14 -15.12 -8.27 4.35
C ASP A 14 -15.66 -8.13 2.91
N ARG A 15 -15.34 -7.02 2.24
CA ARG A 15 -15.71 -6.79 0.83
C ARG A 15 -14.86 -7.60 -0.14
N LEU A 16 -13.54 -7.68 0.08
CA LEU A 16 -12.59 -8.34 -0.82
C LEU A 16 -12.62 -9.87 -0.68
N TRP A 17 -12.76 -10.37 0.55
CA TRP A 17 -12.68 -11.79 0.87
C TRP A 17 -13.85 -12.22 1.77
N PRO A 18 -15.08 -12.12 1.28
CA PRO A 18 -16.27 -12.39 2.08
C PRO A 18 -16.24 -13.81 2.65
N GLY A 19 -16.44 -13.92 3.97
CA GLY A 19 -16.48 -15.18 4.70
C GLY A 19 -15.12 -15.86 4.93
N GLN A 20 -14.01 -15.25 4.50
CA GLN A 20 -12.67 -15.77 4.77
C GLN A 20 -12.09 -15.20 6.06
N ARG A 21 -11.34 -16.02 6.80
CA ARG A 21 -10.56 -15.53 7.93
C ARG A 21 -9.31 -14.82 7.41
N ALA A 22 -9.16 -13.55 7.79
CA ALA A 22 -7.96 -12.77 7.50
C ALA A 22 -7.29 -12.29 8.79
N THR A 23 -5.97 -12.11 8.74
CA THR A 23 -5.21 -11.40 9.77
C THR A 23 -4.79 -10.04 9.23
N ILE A 24 -5.08 -8.98 9.97
CA ILE A 24 -4.74 -7.60 9.61
C ILE A 24 -3.62 -7.14 10.54
N THR A 25 -2.53 -6.63 9.98
CA THR A 25 -1.39 -6.09 10.74
C THR A 25 -1.01 -4.71 10.22
N ASP A 26 -0.85 -3.73 11.12
CA ASP A 26 -0.38 -2.39 10.74
C ASP A 26 1.02 -2.43 10.13
N LEU A 27 1.19 -1.77 8.99
CA LEU A 27 2.49 -1.49 8.38
C LEU A 27 2.87 -0.02 8.67
N SER A 28 3.93 0.15 9.45
CA SER A 28 4.47 1.49 9.74
C SER A 28 5.15 2.11 8.51
N GLY A 29 5.25 3.45 8.50
CA GLY A 29 5.99 4.20 7.46
C GLY A 29 5.13 5.05 6.51
N GLY A 30 3.81 5.02 6.63
CA GLY A 30 2.92 5.94 5.89
C GLY A 30 2.81 7.31 6.57
N ILE A 31 3.19 8.39 5.87
CA ILE A 31 3.03 9.77 6.36
C ILE A 31 1.59 10.25 6.14
N THR A 32 1.06 10.07 4.93
CA THR A 32 -0.26 10.56 4.49
C THR A 32 -1.28 9.43 4.27
N ASN A 33 -0.94 8.22 4.68
CA ASN A 33 -1.69 7.00 4.42
C ASN A 33 -1.47 6.02 5.58
N ARG A 34 -2.45 5.14 5.81
CA ARG A 34 -2.28 3.95 6.65
C ARG A 34 -2.19 2.75 5.74
N ASN A 35 -1.20 1.90 5.95
CA ASN A 35 -1.05 0.66 5.21
C ASN A 35 -1.22 -0.51 6.17
N TYR A 36 -1.91 -1.53 5.71
CA TYR A 36 -2.12 -2.77 6.45
C TYR A 36 -1.61 -3.92 5.62
N ARG A 37 -0.93 -4.87 6.25
CA ARG A 37 -0.75 -6.21 5.70
C ARG A 37 -2.01 -7.00 5.99
N VAL A 38 -2.56 -7.64 4.97
CA VAL A 38 -3.69 -8.56 5.09
C VAL A 38 -3.23 -9.94 4.66
N ASP A 39 -3.27 -10.91 5.57
CA ASP A 39 -2.99 -12.31 5.30
C ASP A 39 -4.30 -13.10 5.23
N VAL A 40 -4.60 -13.69 4.07
CA VAL A 40 -5.85 -14.42 3.80
C VAL A 40 -5.63 -15.51 2.76
N GLY A 41 -6.20 -16.70 3.00
CA GLY A 41 -6.12 -17.83 2.06
C GLY A 41 -4.68 -18.26 1.71
N GLY A 42 -3.71 -18.06 2.61
CA GLY A 42 -2.29 -18.37 2.37
C GLY A 42 -1.54 -17.35 1.50
N SER A 43 -2.16 -16.22 1.16
CA SER A 43 -1.54 -15.10 0.44
C SER A 43 -1.50 -13.84 1.31
N SER A 44 -0.58 -12.92 0.98
CA SER A 44 -0.41 -11.66 1.67
C SER A 44 -0.60 -10.47 0.73
N TYR A 45 -1.29 -9.45 1.22
CA TYR A 45 -1.65 -8.24 0.48
C TYR A 45 -1.31 -6.99 1.29
N VAL A 46 -1.16 -5.87 0.61
CA VAL A 46 -1.13 -4.53 1.23
C VAL A 46 -2.44 -3.83 0.90
N LEU A 47 -3.18 -3.46 1.93
CA LEU A 47 -4.29 -2.52 1.85
C LEU A 47 -3.79 -1.13 2.20
N ARG A 48 -3.92 -0.19 1.27
CA ARG A 48 -3.60 1.22 1.46
C ARG A 48 -4.87 2.04 1.63
N VAL A 49 -5.01 2.65 2.79
CA VAL A 49 -6.09 3.57 3.12
C VAL A 49 -5.53 4.99 3.12
N GLY A 50 -6.08 5.84 2.25
CA GLY A 50 -5.72 7.26 2.19
C GLY A 50 -6.00 7.98 3.52
N GLY A 51 -5.10 8.87 3.93
CA GLY A 51 -5.36 9.76 5.07
C GLY A 51 -6.48 10.76 4.78
N LYS A 52 -7.07 11.33 5.84
CA LYS A 52 -8.03 12.44 5.70
C LYS A 52 -7.38 13.63 5.01
N ASP A 53 -8.16 14.34 4.20
CA ASP A 53 -7.80 15.62 3.56
C ASP A 53 -6.59 15.58 2.61
N THR A 54 -6.17 14.41 2.15
CA THR A 54 -5.09 14.31 1.13
C THR A 54 -5.47 14.93 -0.21
N GLU A 55 -6.77 15.10 -0.47
CA GLU A 55 -7.26 15.85 -1.63
C GLU A 55 -6.81 17.32 -1.57
N LEU A 56 -6.68 17.90 -0.36
CA LEU A 56 -6.12 19.24 -0.17
C LEU A 56 -4.62 19.30 -0.51
N LEU A 57 -3.95 18.15 -0.54
CA LEU A 57 -2.57 18.00 -1.02
C LEU A 57 -2.50 17.67 -2.52
N GLY A 58 -3.63 17.71 -3.23
CA GLY A 58 -3.72 17.38 -4.65
C GLY A 58 -3.58 15.89 -4.98
N ILE A 59 -3.77 15.00 -4.00
CA ILE A 59 -3.62 13.55 -4.20
C ILE A 59 -4.94 12.97 -4.72
N ASP A 60 -4.97 12.72 -6.03
CA ASP A 60 -6.06 12.01 -6.71
C ASP A 60 -5.82 10.49 -6.67
N ARG A 61 -6.77 9.76 -6.07
CA ARG A 61 -6.71 8.30 -5.91
C ARG A 61 -6.85 7.53 -7.22
N SER A 62 -7.58 8.08 -8.19
CA SER A 62 -7.68 7.47 -9.52
C SER A 62 -6.35 7.56 -10.27
N THR A 63 -5.65 8.69 -10.12
CA THR A 63 -4.30 8.88 -10.67
C THR A 63 -3.30 7.94 -9.98
N GLU A 64 -3.37 7.78 -8.65
CA GLU A 64 -2.54 6.82 -7.90
C GLU A 64 -2.77 5.37 -8.34
N HIS A 65 -4.03 4.98 -8.55
CA HIS A 65 -4.37 3.66 -9.07
C HIS A 65 -3.80 3.44 -10.49
N ALA A 66 -3.99 4.39 -11.40
CA ALA A 66 -3.46 4.31 -12.77
C ALA A 66 -1.93 4.24 -12.80
N ALA A 67 -1.25 5.00 -11.95
CA ALA A 67 0.21 4.94 -11.81
C ALA A 67 0.67 3.57 -11.28
N SER A 68 -0.05 3.01 -10.30
CA SER A 68 0.25 1.70 -9.72
C SER A 68 0.09 0.57 -10.74
N LEU A 69 -0.97 0.62 -11.57
CA LEU A 69 -1.16 -0.33 -12.67
C LEU A 69 0.02 -0.29 -13.65
N ARG A 70 0.42 0.89 -14.11
CA ARG A 70 1.57 1.03 -15.02
C ARG A 70 2.88 0.56 -14.40
N ALA A 71 3.10 0.83 -13.11
CA ALA A 71 4.27 0.35 -12.40
C ALA A 71 4.31 -1.20 -12.33
N ALA A 72 3.16 -1.83 -12.11
CA ALA A 72 3.03 -3.29 -12.12
C ALA A 72 3.29 -3.86 -13.52
N GLU A 73 2.73 -3.26 -14.57
CA GLU A 73 2.90 -3.69 -15.98
C GLU A 73 4.37 -3.74 -16.41
N VAL A 74 5.19 -2.78 -15.95
CA VAL A 74 6.63 -2.75 -16.26
C VAL A 74 7.50 -3.46 -15.21
N GLY A 75 6.89 -4.08 -14.20
CA GLY A 75 7.58 -4.87 -13.19
C GLY A 75 8.34 -4.08 -12.12
N VAL A 76 8.08 -2.78 -11.97
CA VAL A 76 8.71 -1.91 -10.94
C VAL A 76 7.83 -1.68 -9.72
N GLY A 77 6.55 -2.07 -9.80
CA GLY A 77 5.59 -2.04 -8.70
C GLY A 77 5.00 -3.42 -8.40
N PRO A 78 4.36 -3.61 -7.23
CA PRO A 78 3.60 -4.82 -6.95
C PRO A 78 2.39 -4.95 -7.86
N GLU A 79 1.96 -6.19 -8.09
CA GLU A 79 0.67 -6.49 -8.72
C GLU A 79 -0.47 -5.76 -8.00
N VAL A 80 -1.29 -5.03 -8.76
CA VAL A 80 -2.53 -4.41 -8.26
C VAL A 80 -3.63 -5.47 -8.27
N ILE A 81 -4.21 -5.72 -7.10
CA ILE A 81 -5.25 -6.73 -6.92
C ILE A 81 -6.63 -6.11 -7.05
N ASP A 82 -6.83 -4.93 -6.47
CA ASP A 82 -8.12 -4.23 -6.52
C ASP A 82 -7.96 -2.73 -6.19
N PHE A 83 -8.98 -1.96 -6.55
CA PHE A 83 -9.16 -0.57 -6.18
C PHE A 83 -10.62 -0.31 -5.79
N LEU A 84 -10.87 -0.21 -4.48
CA LEU A 84 -12.22 -0.15 -3.91
C LEU A 84 -12.79 1.26 -4.00
N GLN A 85 -13.93 1.37 -4.69
CA GLN A 85 -14.73 2.59 -4.79
C GLN A 85 -15.96 2.51 -3.84
N PRO A 86 -16.42 3.65 -3.31
CA PRO A 86 -15.94 5.02 -3.54
C PRO A 86 -14.74 5.44 -2.64
N GLU A 87 -14.28 4.58 -1.74
CA GLU A 87 -13.32 4.96 -0.70
C GLU A 87 -11.90 5.23 -1.24
N GLY A 88 -11.59 4.76 -2.45
CA GLY A 88 -10.29 4.95 -3.08
C GLY A 88 -9.17 4.13 -2.44
N TRP A 89 -9.50 2.98 -1.85
CA TRP A 89 -8.52 2.09 -1.23
C TRP A 89 -7.83 1.25 -2.29
N LEU A 90 -6.49 1.21 -2.23
CA LEU A 90 -5.68 0.45 -3.17
C LEU A 90 -5.21 -0.85 -2.51
N VAL A 91 -5.37 -1.97 -3.22
CA VAL A 91 -4.94 -3.29 -2.76
C VAL A 91 -3.88 -3.83 -3.72
N THR A 92 -2.72 -4.21 -3.16
CA THR A 92 -1.61 -4.76 -3.95
C THR A 92 -1.07 -6.04 -3.34
N ARG A 93 -0.31 -6.82 -4.11
CA ARG A 93 0.43 -7.97 -3.59
C ARG A 93 1.46 -7.50 -2.56
N PHE A 94 1.54 -8.17 -1.41
CA PHE A 94 2.59 -7.89 -0.45
C PHE A 94 3.95 -8.36 -0.97
N ILE A 95 4.94 -7.47 -0.97
CA ILE A 95 6.33 -7.79 -1.28
C ILE A 95 7.06 -8.09 0.04
N GLN A 96 7.56 -9.32 0.16
CA GLN A 96 8.43 -9.68 1.27
C GLN A 96 9.78 -8.97 1.11
N GLY A 97 10.08 -8.04 2.01
CA GLY A 97 11.31 -7.27 1.99
C GLY A 97 11.58 -6.57 3.30
N ARG A 98 12.67 -5.81 3.35
CA ARG A 98 13.00 -4.91 4.46
C ARG A 98 13.10 -3.48 3.95
N SER A 99 12.75 -2.53 4.81
CA SER A 99 13.08 -1.14 4.55
C SER A 99 14.61 -0.96 4.53
N VAL A 100 15.09 -0.15 3.59
CA VAL A 100 16.52 0.21 3.52
C VAL A 100 16.73 1.44 4.39
N PRO A 101 17.50 1.36 5.48
CA PRO A 101 17.67 2.48 6.39
C PRO A 101 18.51 3.60 5.74
N PRO A 102 18.29 4.88 6.11
CA PRO A 102 18.96 6.01 5.45
C PRO A 102 20.49 5.96 5.43
N ASN A 103 21.11 5.34 6.44
CA ASN A 103 22.57 5.17 6.48
C ASN A 103 23.10 4.19 5.42
N GLU A 104 22.32 3.16 5.07
CA GLU A 104 22.67 2.21 4.00
C GLU A 104 22.54 2.87 2.63
N ILE A 105 21.48 3.66 2.41
CA ILE A 105 21.26 4.43 1.17
C ILE A 105 22.42 5.39 0.90
N ARG A 106 23.01 5.99 1.94
CA ARG A 106 24.09 6.99 1.82
C ARG A 106 25.46 6.40 1.50
N THR A 107 25.61 5.07 1.48
CA THR A 107 26.87 4.44 1.06
C THR A 107 27.04 4.54 -0.47
N PRO A 108 28.27 4.51 -1.01
CA PRO A 108 28.47 4.51 -2.47
C PRO A 108 27.69 3.39 -3.19
N ASP A 109 27.68 2.17 -2.62
CA ASP A 109 26.90 1.05 -3.13
C ASP A 109 25.38 1.32 -3.08
N GLY A 110 24.88 1.84 -1.96
CA GLY A 110 23.47 2.21 -1.80
C GLY A 110 23.01 3.23 -2.83
N ILE A 111 23.80 4.29 -3.04
CA ILE A 111 23.53 5.32 -4.06
C ILE A 111 23.52 4.70 -5.46
N GLN A 112 24.52 3.87 -5.78
CA GLN A 112 24.60 3.21 -7.09
C GLN A 112 23.38 2.30 -7.34
N ARG A 113 22.95 1.53 -6.35
CA ARG A 113 21.77 0.66 -6.46
C ARG A 113 20.48 1.45 -6.67
N VAL A 114 20.30 2.59 -5.99
CA VAL A 114 19.16 3.48 -6.21
C VAL A 114 19.20 4.11 -7.59
N ALA A 115 20.36 4.60 -8.03
CA ALA A 115 20.52 5.22 -9.35
C ALA A 115 20.21 4.27 -10.52
N LEU A 116 20.38 2.96 -10.33
CA LEU A 116 20.06 1.95 -11.35
C LEU A 116 18.55 1.71 -11.55
N VAL A 117 17.71 2.20 -10.64
CA VAL A 117 16.25 1.97 -10.65
C VAL A 117 15.42 3.25 -10.69
N LEU A 118 16.07 4.41 -10.87
CA LEU A 118 15.45 5.72 -11.11
C LEU A 118 15.40 6.03 -12.61
#